data_AF-A0AAE0FQ39-F1
#
_entry.id   AF-A0AAE0FQ39-F1
#
_cell.length_a   1.000
_cell.length_b   1.000
_cell.length_c   1.000
_cell.angle_alpha   90.00
_cell.angle_beta   90.00
_cell.angle_gamma   90.00
#
_symmetry.space_group_name_H-M   'P 1'
#
loop_
_entity.id
_entity.type
_entity.pdbx_description
1 polymer ?
#
loop_
_entity_poly.entity_id
_entity_poly.type
_entity_poly.pdbx_seq_one_letter_code
_entity_poly.pdbx_strand_id
1 'polypeptide(L)'
;MQAEILKEKAAGNVVEVRMHWKVQGISAVGIVERERKGVIKFRPVWDYSRPEDVGVNSRIDLVKEKFASVKDAYSLLRPGLWMAKVDLTAAYRSVPVAARFPGPS
;
A
#
# COMPACT_ATOMS: atom_id res chain seq x y z
N MET A 1 5.60 -16.57 -7.17
CA MET A 1 6.00 -15.68 -6.05
C MET A 1 7.25 -14.90 -6.34
N GLN A 2 8.38 -15.59 -6.53
CA GLN A 2 9.71 -14.99 -6.65
C GLN A 2 9.82 -13.95 -7.77
N ALA A 3 9.25 -14.23 -8.95
CA ALA A 3 9.25 -13.29 -10.07
C ALA A 3 8.57 -11.95 -9.74
N GLU A 4 7.46 -11.95 -8.99
CA GLU A 4 6.78 -10.71 -8.60
C GLU A 4 7.58 -9.94 -7.55
N ILE A 5 8.20 -10.63 -6.60
CA ILE A 5 9.09 -9.98 -5.62
C ILE A 5 10.32 -9.36 -6.29
N LEU A 6 10.87 -10.01 -7.32
CA LEU A 6 11.97 -9.45 -8.11
C LEU A 6 11.54 -8.19 -8.87
N LYS A 7 10.31 -8.14 -9.40
CA LYS A 7 9.75 -6.93 -10.01
C LYS A 7 9.60 -5.81 -8.99
N GLU A 8 9.11 -6.09 -7.79
CA GLU A 8 8.99 -5.09 -6.72
C GLU A 8 10.38 -4.59 -6.26
N LYS A 9 11.40 -5.46 -6.22
CA LYS A 9 12.80 -5.07 -5.94
C LYS A 9 13.36 -4.18 -7.05
N ALA A 10 13.16 -4.55 -8.32
CA ALA A 10 13.61 -3.75 -9.47
C ALA A 10 12.94 -2.37 -9.52
N ALA A 11 11.68 -2.29 -9.08
CA ALA A 11 10.93 -1.03 -8.97
C ALA A 11 11.30 -0.20 -7.73
N GLY A 12 12.16 -0.70 -6.83
CA GLY A 12 12.55 -0.01 -5.59
C GLY A 12 11.50 -0.04 -4.48
N ASN A 13 10.42 -0.81 -4.64
CA ASN A 13 9.34 -0.91 -3.64
C ASN A 13 9.70 -1.82 -2.47
N VAL A 14 10.65 -2.74 -2.67
CA VAL A 14 11.16 -3.66 -1.65
C VAL A 14 12.69 -3.65 -1.70
N VAL A 15 13.30 -3.65 -0.52
CA VAL A 15 14.75 -3.69 -0.37
C VAL A 15 15.17 -4.91 0.45
N GLU A 16 16.39 -5.36 0.18
CA GLU A 16 17.01 -6.41 0.96
C GLU A 16 17.53 -5.83 2.28
N VAL A 17 17.11 -6.43 3.41
CA VAL A 17 17.57 -6.00 4.72
C VAL A 17 18.89 -6.69 5.06
N ARG A 18 19.99 -5.96 4.99
CA ARG A 18 21.34 -6.49 5.29
C ARG A 18 21.60 -6.67 6.79
N MET A 19 20.94 -5.88 7.63
CA MET A 19 21.10 -5.91 9.09
C MET A 19 19.84 -6.49 9.72
N HIS A 20 19.77 -7.82 9.85
CA HIS A 20 18.57 -8.51 10.33
C HIS A 20 18.11 -8.02 11.72
N TRP A 21 19.04 -7.59 12.58
CA TRP A 21 18.73 -7.01 13.90
C TRP A 21 17.99 -5.66 13.84
N LYS A 22 17.88 -5.02 12.66
CA LYS A 22 17.04 -3.83 12.46
C LYS A 22 15.60 -4.18 12.12
N VAL A 23 15.28 -5.44 11.84
CA VAL A 23 13.93 -5.91 11.56
C VAL A 23 13.17 -6.03 12.87
N GLN A 24 12.09 -5.26 13.00
CA GLN A 24 11.23 -5.28 14.20
C GLN A 24 10.09 -6.30 14.12
N GLY A 25 9.80 -6.79 12.91
CA GLY A 25 8.72 -7.73 12.69
C GLY A 25 8.82 -8.39 11.32
N ILE A 26 8.19 -9.55 11.23
CA ILE A 26 8.03 -10.31 9.99
C ILE A 26 6.54 -10.50 9.73
N SER A 27 6.15 -10.47 8.46
CA SER A 27 4.79 -10.70 8.02
C SER A 27 4.79 -11.74 6.91
N ALA A 28 3.76 -12.59 6.91
CA ALA A 28 3.56 -13.54 5.83
C ALA A 28 3.26 -12.79 4.53
N VAL A 29 3.69 -13.36 3.40
CA VAL A 29 3.37 -12.84 2.06
C VAL A 29 2.67 -13.92 1.27
N GLY A 30 1.44 -13.63 0.86
CA GLY A 30 0.67 -14.46 -0.06
C GLY A 30 0.74 -13.93 -1.49
N ILE A 31 0.23 -14.73 -2.43
CA ILE A 31 -0.04 -14.26 -3.80
C ILE A 31 -1.53 -14.36 -4.04
N VAL A 32 -2.08 -13.31 -4.63
CA VAL A 32 -3.44 -13.32 -5.16
C VAL A 32 -3.38 -13.23 -6.67
N GLU A 33 -4.13 -14.11 -7.32
CA GLU A 33 -4.35 -14.09 -8.76
C GLU A 33 -5.52 -13.16 -9.08
N ARG A 34 -5.32 -12.28 -10.06
CA ARG A 34 -6.38 -11.41 -10.54
C ARG A 34 -6.46 -11.48 -12.06
N GLU A 35 -7.51 -12.12 -12.54
CA GLU A 35 -7.84 -12.11 -13.95
C GLU A 35 -8.64 -10.85 -14.32
N ARG A 36 -8.25 -10.21 -15.41
CA ARG A 36 -9.08 -9.16 -16.04
C ARG A 36 -8.91 -9.21 -17.55
N LYS A 37 -10.02 -9.43 -18.26
CA LYS A 37 -10.05 -9.52 -19.74
C LYS A 37 -9.05 -10.54 -20.29
N GLY A 38 -8.98 -11.74 -19.69
CA GLY A 38 -8.08 -12.82 -20.11
C GLY A 38 -6.60 -12.64 -19.74
N VAL A 39 -6.24 -11.55 -19.04
CA VAL A 39 -4.88 -11.36 -18.53
C VAL A 39 -4.86 -11.68 -17.04
N ILE A 40 -4.07 -12.69 -16.67
CA ILE A 40 -3.81 -13.04 -15.26
C ILE A 40 -2.68 -12.16 -14.74
N LYS A 41 -2.95 -11.42 -13.66
CA LYS A 41 -1.97 -10.65 -12.91
C LYS A 41 -1.81 -11.23 -11.51
N PHE A 42 -0.58 -11.61 -11.18
CA PHE A 42 -0.23 -12.02 -9.82
C PHE A 42 0.12 -10.80 -8.98
N ARG A 43 -0.36 -10.76 -7.73
CA ARG A 43 -0.07 -9.68 -6.80
C ARG A 43 0.43 -10.24 -5.48
N PRO A 44 1.63 -9.87 -5.02
CA PRO A 44 2.04 -10.16 -3.66
C PRO A 44 1.18 -9.35 -2.68
N VAL A 45 0.74 -10.00 -1.60
CA VAL A 45 -0.04 -9.39 -0.52
C VAL A 45 0.65 -9.72 0.79
N TRP A 46 1.09 -8.67 1.50
CA TRP A 46 1.64 -8.80 2.84
C TRP A 46 0.49 -8.84 3.85
N ASP A 47 0.43 -9.89 4.66
CA ASP A 47 -0.56 -9.97 5.73
C ASP A 47 -0.05 -9.22 6.96
N TYR A 48 -0.51 -7.98 7.08
CA TYR A 48 -0.23 -7.10 8.21
C TYR A 48 -1.24 -7.23 9.35
N SER A 49 -2.24 -8.11 9.23
CA SER A 49 -3.29 -8.30 10.23
C SER A 49 -2.99 -9.43 11.22
N ARG A 50 -2.08 -10.35 10.86
CA ARG A 50 -1.76 -11.55 11.64
C ARG A 50 -0.38 -11.50 12.30
N PRO A 51 -0.20 -12.19 13.44
CA PRO A 51 -1.25 -12.75 14.28
C PRO A 51 -2.17 -11.66 14.87
N GLU A 52 -3.38 -12.02 15.28
CA GLU A 52 -4.33 -11.05 15.86
C GLU A 52 -3.71 -10.30 17.04
N ASP A 53 -4.03 -9.02 17.18
CA ASP A 53 -3.55 -8.09 18.23
C ASP A 53 -2.04 -7.82 18.27
N VAL A 54 -1.24 -8.55 17.50
CA VAL A 54 0.22 -8.36 17.41
C VAL A 54 0.71 -8.09 15.98
N GLY A 55 -0.17 -8.19 15.00
CA GLY A 55 0.09 -7.81 13.61
C GLY A 55 0.48 -6.34 13.50
N VAL A 56 1.10 -5.99 12.37
CA VAL A 56 1.53 -4.62 12.09
C VAL A 56 0.36 -3.64 12.23
N ASN A 57 -0.82 -3.98 11.70
CA ASN A 57 -2.02 -3.14 11.78
C ASN A 57 -2.48 -2.86 13.21
N SER A 58 -2.27 -3.79 14.15
CA SER A 58 -2.66 -3.60 15.56
C SER A 58 -1.67 -2.74 16.34
N ARG A 59 -0.49 -2.46 15.78
CA ARG A 59 0.62 -1.74 16.44
C ARG A 59 0.92 -0.37 15.82
N ILE A 60 0.09 0.08 14.88
CA ILE A 60 0.25 1.40 14.27
C ILE A 60 -0.79 2.34 14.87
N ASP A 61 -0.32 3.47 15.38
CA ASP A 61 -1.18 4.60 15.73
C ASP A 61 -1.51 5.39 14.46
N LEU A 62 -2.71 5.17 13.92
CA LEU A 62 -3.22 5.96 12.81
C LEU A 62 -4.00 7.15 13.35
N VAL A 63 -3.52 8.36 13.03
CA VAL A 63 -4.35 9.56 13.19
C VAL A 63 -5.58 9.40 12.29
N LYS A 64 -6.78 9.51 12.87
CA LYS A 64 -8.03 9.43 12.12
C LYS A 64 -8.21 10.70 11.31
N GLU A 65 -7.69 10.69 10.09
CA GLU A 65 -7.96 11.73 9.11
C GLU A 65 -9.40 11.62 8.60
N LYS A 66 -10.08 12.76 8.49
CA LYS A 66 -11.41 12.83 7.87
C LYS A 66 -11.26 13.20 6.41
N PHE A 67 -11.60 12.27 5.52
CA PHE A 67 -11.68 12.53 4.09
C PHE A 67 -13.07 13.04 3.71
N ALA A 68 -13.14 13.90 2.70
CA ALA A 68 -14.40 14.27 2.08
C ALA A 68 -15.09 13.02 1.52
N SER A 69 -16.40 12.92 1.71
CA SER A 69 -17.16 11.80 1.17
C SER A 69 -17.36 11.95 -0.34
N VAL A 70 -17.70 10.84 -1.00
CA VAL A 70 -18.11 10.87 -2.41
C VAL A 70 -19.31 11.80 -2.62
N LYS A 71 -20.23 11.87 -1.65
CA LYS A 71 -21.39 12.78 -1.69
C LYS A 71 -20.95 14.25 -1.68
N ASP A 72 -19.94 14.59 -0.89
CA ASP A 72 -19.39 15.95 -0.85
C ASP A 72 -18.78 16.31 -2.21
N ALA A 73 -18.09 15.37 -2.86
CA ALA A 73 -17.55 15.58 -4.20
C ALA A 73 -18.66 15.78 -5.25
N TYR A 74 -19.78 15.07 -5.14
CA TYR A 74 -20.94 15.27 -6.04
C TYR A 74 -21.54 16.67 -5.94
N SER A 75 -21.48 17.29 -4.76
CA SER A 75 -21.99 18.65 -4.55
C SER A 75 -21.24 19.73 -5.35
N LEU A 76 -20.01 19.40 -5.78
CA LEU A 76 -19.16 20.29 -6.58
C LEU A 76 -19.45 20.21 -8.09
N LEU A 77 -20.29 19.24 -8.52
CA LEU A 77 -20.62 19.07 -9.92
C LEU A 77 -21.58 20.17 -10.40
N ARG A 78 -21.36 20.65 -11.62
CA ARG A 78 -22.25 21.62 -12.27
C ARG A 78 -22.81 21.06 -13.57
N PRO A 79 -24.12 21.23 -13.84
CA PRO A 79 -24.71 20.87 -15.13
C PRO A 79 -24.02 21.58 -16.29
N GLY A 80 -23.98 20.92 -17.45
CA GLY A 80 -23.43 21.50 -18.69
C GLY A 80 -21.89 21.53 -18.76
N LEU A 81 -21.18 20.97 -17.77
CA LEU A 81 -19.72 20.85 -17.80
C LEU A 81 -19.25 19.44 -18.17
N TRP A 82 -18.13 19.37 -18.89
CA TRP A 82 -17.40 18.14 -19.14
C TRP A 82 -16.36 17.91 -18.05
N MET A 83 -16.16 16.65 -17.66
CA MET A 83 -15.20 16.27 -16.63
C MET A 83 -14.21 15.23 -17.15
N ALA A 84 -12.97 15.34 -16.70
CA ALA A 84 -11.96 14.32 -16.88
C ALA A 84 -11.81 13.51 -15.59
N LYS A 85 -11.74 12.18 -15.73
CA LYS A 85 -11.37 11.28 -14.63
C LYS A 85 -9.92 10.88 -14.79
N VAL A 86 -9.12 11.13 -13.76
CA VAL A 86 -7.73 10.65 -13.67
C VAL A 86 -7.65 9.59 -12.58
N ASP A 87 -7.09 8.43 -12.90
CA ASP A 87 -6.89 7.33 -11.96
C ASP A 87 -5.40 7.14 -11.68
N LEU A 88 -4.98 7.35 -10.43
CA LEU A 88 -3.62 7.14 -9.97
C LEU A 88 -3.41 5.65 -9.67
N THR A 89 -3.19 4.86 -10.72
CA THR A 89 -3.15 3.38 -10.71
C THR A 89 -2.18 2.77 -9.67
N ALA A 90 -1.17 3.52 -9.21
CA ALA A 90 -0.20 3.09 -8.21
C ALA A 90 0.07 4.16 -7.12
N ALA A 91 -0.96 4.90 -6.70
CA ALA A 91 -0.84 6.03 -5.76
C ALA A 91 -0.04 5.72 -4.49
N TYR A 92 -0.22 4.54 -3.88
CA TYR A 92 0.52 4.17 -2.67
C TYR A 92 2.02 3.98 -2.91
N ARG A 93 2.43 3.60 -4.13
CA ARG A 93 3.84 3.41 -4.48
C ARG A 93 4.56 4.72 -4.82
N SER A 94 3.82 5.80 -5.08
CA SER A 94 4.41 7.12 -5.30
C SER A 94 4.77 7.84 -4.00
N VAL A 95 4.37 7.30 -2.84
CA VAL A 95 4.70 7.88 -1.53
C VAL A 95 5.81 7.05 -0.89
N PRO A 96 6.96 7.66 -0.52
CA PRO A 96 8.03 6.93 0.13
C PRO A 96 7.63 6.53 1.55
N VAL A 97 8.12 5.37 2.00
CA VAL A 97 8.05 4.98 3.42
C VAL A 97 9.13 5.77 4.16
N ALA A 98 8.76 6.38 5.30
CA ALA A 98 9.70 7.15 6.10
C ALA A 98 10.92 6.30 6.49
N ALA A 99 12.12 6.81 6.25
CA ALA A 99 13.32 6.28 6.90
C ALA A 99 13.16 6.55 8.41
N ARG A 100 13.30 5.50 9.21
CA ARG A 100 13.23 5.46 10.69
C ARG A 100 13.26 6.86 11.35
N PHE A 101 12.22 7.21 12.10
CA PHE A 101 12.27 8.35 13.02
C PHE A 101 13.54 8.24 13.89
N PRO A 102 14.39 9.29 13.99
CA PRO A 102 15.30 9.38 15.11
C PRO A 102 14.42 9.45 16.37
N GLY A 103 14.63 8.55 17.33
CA GLY A 103 13.94 8.63 18.61
C GLY A 103 14.20 9.98 19.30
N PRO A 104 13.39 10.37 20.30
CA PRO A 104 13.69 11.56 21.09
C PRO A 104 15.10 11.43 21.70
N SER A 105 15.82 12.55 21.67
CA SER A 105 17.15 12.72 22.26
C SER A 105 17.08 12.68 23.78
#